data_AF-A0A3M3LT61-F1
#
_entry.id   AF-A0A3M3LT61-F1
#
_cell.length_a   1.000
_cell.length_b   1.000
_cell.length_c   1.000
_cell.angle_alpha   90.00
_cell.angle_beta   90.00
_cell.angle_gamma   90.00
#
_symmetry.space_group_name_H-M   'P 1'
#
loop_
_entity.id
_entity.type
_entity.pdbx_description
1 polymer ?
#
loop_
_entity_poly.entity_id
_entity_poly.type
_entity_poly.pdbx_seq_one_letter_code
_entity_poly.pdbx_strand_id
1 'polypeptide(L)' 'MLGLYAAFILLIAYGPHILGAKLSPTSTITWGMPIGVGLILSAFVLTAIYVRRANGEFDDLNNAILKEAQQ' A
#
# COMPACT_ATOMS: atom_id res chain seq x y z
N MET A 1 3.71 -5.69 3.82
CA MET A 1 3.87 -5.92 2.36
C MET A 1 4.15 -7.37 2.00
N LEU A 2 5.15 -8.03 2.59
CA LEU A 2 5.47 -9.43 2.26
C LEU A 2 4.25 -10.38 2.28
N GLY A 3 3.45 -10.35 3.34
CA GLY A 3 2.25 -11.19 3.43
C GLY A 3 1.21 -10.90 2.35
N LEU A 4 0.94 -9.61 2.06
CA LEU A 4 0.02 -9.19 1.01
C LEU A 4 0.51 -9.59 -0.38
N TYR A 5 1.82 -9.46 -0.63
CA TYR A 5 2.46 -9.87 -1.87
C TYR A 5 2.39 -11.39 -2.07
N ALA A 6 2.75 -12.17 -1.05
CA ALA A 6 2.66 -13.63 -1.10
C ALA A 6 1.21 -14.10 -1.31
N ALA A 7 0.25 -13.52 -0.60
CA ALA A 7 -1.18 -13.81 -0.80
C ALA A 7 -1.64 -13.49 -2.22
N PHE A 8 -1.20 -12.36 -2.79
CA PHE A 8 -1.53 -11.99 -4.16
C PHE A 8 -0.92 -12.95 -5.19
N ILE A 9 0.33 -13.38 -5.01
CA ILE A 9 0.95 -14.42 -5.85
C ILE A 9 0.19 -15.73 -5.76
N LEU A 10 -0.17 -16.18 -4.55
CA LEU A 10 -0.95 -17.40 -4.37
C LEU A 10 -2.31 -17.30 -5.04
N LEU A 11 -2.97 -16.14 -4.96
CA LEU A 11 -4.23 -15.89 -5.64
C LEU A 11 -4.10 -15.95 -7.17
N ILE A 12 -3.00 -15.44 -7.73
CA ILE A 12 -2.71 -15.57 -9.17
C ILE A 12 -2.50 -17.05 -9.53
N ALA A 13 -1.72 -17.78 -8.73
CA ALA A 13 -1.35 -19.17 -9.01
C ALA A 13 -2.53 -20.14 -8.91
N TYR A 14 -3.37 -20.00 -7.88
CA TYR A 14 -4.41 -20.97 -7.54
C TYR A 14 -5.84 -20.46 -7.80
N GLY A 15 -6.05 -19.14 -7.90
CA GLY A 15 -7.38 -18.53 -8.06
C GLY A 15 -7.51 -17.54 -9.24
N PRO A 16 -6.95 -17.80 -10.44
CA PRO A 16 -6.99 -16.85 -11.54
C PRO A 16 -8.43 -16.54 -12.00
N HIS A 17 -9.37 -17.47 -11.83
CA HIS A 17 -10.79 -17.25 -12.13
C HIS A 17 -11.42 -16.14 -11.29
N ILE A 18 -10.94 -15.93 -10.05
CA ILE A 18 -11.39 -14.84 -9.18
C ILE A 18 -10.95 -13.50 -9.79
N LEU A 19 -9.68 -13.39 -10.18
CA LEU A 19 -9.13 -12.16 -10.76
C LEU A 19 -9.72 -11.85 -12.15
N GLY A 20 -10.08 -12.88 -12.91
CA GLY A 20 -10.72 -12.76 -14.22
C GLY A 20 -12.25 -12.56 -14.17
N ALA A 21 -12.89 -12.79 -13.02
CA ALA A 21 -14.33 -12.62 -12.89
C ALA A 21 -14.72 -11.15 -13.05
N LYS A 22 -15.72 -10.89 -13.89
CA LYS A 22 -16.29 -9.53 -14.06
C LYS A 22 -16.96 -9.08 -12.77
N LEU A 23 -16.88 -7.79 -12.47
CA LEU A 23 -17.53 -7.19 -11.29
C LEU A 23 -19.06 -7.29 -11.38
N SER A 24 -19.60 -7.17 -12.58
CA SER A 24 -21.02 -7.35 -12.89
C SER A 24 -21.18 -7.83 -14.34
N PRO A 25 -22.36 -8.36 -14.73
CA PRO A 25 -22.60 -8.85 -16.09
C PRO A 25 -22.37 -7.81 -17.19
N THR A 26 -22.60 -6.53 -16.87
CA THR A 26 -22.46 -5.39 -17.78
C THR A 26 -21.10 -4.69 -17.69
N SER A 27 -20.28 -5.01 -16.69
CA SER A 27 -18.98 -4.37 -16.49
C SER A 27 -17.89 -5.01 -17.36
N THR A 28 -17.01 -4.18 -17.91
CA THR A 28 -15.76 -4.60 -18.55
C THR A 28 -14.63 -4.78 -17.53
N ILE A 29 -14.83 -4.34 -16.29
CA ILE A 29 -13.84 -4.43 -15.20
C ILE A 29 -13.93 -5.80 -14.53
N THR A 30 -12.77 -6.42 -14.32
CA THR A 30 -12.64 -7.66 -13.53
C THR A 30 -12.24 -7.37 -12.09
N TRP A 31 -12.50 -8.31 -11.19
CA TRP A 31 -12.10 -8.23 -9.78
C TRP A 31 -10.58 -8.06 -9.58
N GLY A 32 -9.78 -8.48 -10.55
CA GLY A 32 -8.34 -8.26 -10.55
C GLY A 32 -7.95 -6.77 -10.47
N MET A 33 -8.70 -5.87 -11.11
CA MET A 33 -8.39 -4.43 -11.06
C MET A 33 -8.58 -3.85 -9.66
N PRO A 34 -9.75 -3.97 -8.99
CA PRO A 34 -9.90 -3.50 -7.62
C PRO A 34 -8.93 -4.14 -6.63
N ILE A 35 -8.67 -5.45 -6.75
CA ILE A 35 -7.71 -6.14 -5.87
C ILE A 35 -6.29 -5.58 -6.06
N GLY A 36 -5.86 -5.38 -7.31
CA GLY A 36 -4.56 -4.78 -7.62
C GLY A 36 -4.45 -3.33 -7.10
N VAL A 37 -5.49 -2.52 -7.29
CA VAL A 37 -5.54 -1.15 -6.73
C VAL A 37 -5.45 -1.19 -5.20
N GLY A 38 -6.19 -2.10 -4.56
CA GLY A 38 -6.11 -2.31 -3.11
C GLY A 38 -4.70 -2.66 -2.64
N LEU A 39 -3.98 -3.51 -3.39
CA LEU A 39 -2.59 -3.85 -3.09
C LEU A 39 -1.66 -2.63 -3.20
N ILE A 40 -1.82 -1.80 -4.23
CA ILE A 40 -1.04 -0.56 -4.39
C ILE A 40 -1.31 0.40 -3.23
N LEU A 41 -2.58 0.63 -2.88
CA LEU A 41 -2.95 1.49 -1.76
C LEU A 41 -2.37 0.98 -0.44
N SER A 42 -2.40 -0.34 -0.21
CA SER A 42 -1.79 -0.94 0.97
C SER A 42 -0.28 -0.69 1.06
N ALA A 43 0.42 -0.66 -0.08
CA ALA A 43 1.84 -0.36 -0.13
C ALA A 43 2.13 1.07 0.29
N PHE A 44 1.35 2.04 -0.21
CA PHE A 44 1.47 3.44 0.21
C PHE A 44 1.18 3.62 1.69
N VAL A 45 0.10 3.01 2.20
CA VAL A 45 -0.27 3.12 3.62
C VAL A 45 0.81 2.53 4.51
N LEU A 46 1.28 1.31 4.21
CA LEU A 46 2.33 0.69 5.02
C LEU A 46 3.64 1.45 4.95
N THR A 47 4.00 2.00 3.78
CA THR A 47 5.18 2.85 3.63
C THR A 47 5.04 4.13 4.44
N ALA A 48 3.88 4.80 4.40
CA ALA A 48 3.64 6.01 5.18
C ALA A 48 3.70 5.74 6.69
N ILE A 49 3.13 4.63 7.16
CA ILE A 49 3.23 4.19 8.55
C ILE A 49 4.69 3.92 8.93
N TYR A 50 5.41 3.20 8.06
CA TYR A 50 6.82 2.89 8.28
C TYR A 50 7.66 4.17 8.39
N VAL A 51 7.52 5.09 7.44
CA VAL A 51 8.24 6.38 7.43
C VAL A 51 7.92 7.17 8.69
N ARG A 52 6.64 7.33 9.05
CA ARG A 52 6.23 8.05 10.27
C ARG A 52 6.82 7.43 11.53
N ARG A 53 6.92 6.10 11.58
CA ARG A 53 7.47 5.39 12.75
C ARG A 53 9.01 5.46 12.79
N ALA A 54 9.67 5.40 11.64
CA ALA A 54 11.12 5.40 11.54
C ALA A 54 11.73 6.80 11.73
N ASN A 55 11.04 7.85 11.30
CA ASN A 55 11.59 9.21 11.29
C ASN A 55 11.31 10.03 12.56
N GLY A 56 10.59 9.49 13.55
CA GLY A 56 10.13 10.27 14.73
C GLY A 56 11.24 11.01 15.48
N GLU A 57 12.36 10.35 15.81
CA GLU A 57 13.45 10.98 16.57
C GLU A 57 14.20 12.04 15.75
N PHE A 58 14.39 11.80 14.46
CA PHE A 58 15.05 12.73 13.55
C PHE A 58 14.17 13.94 13.23
N ASP A 59 12.85 13.75 13.13
CA ASP A 59 11.90 14.84 12.90
C ASP A 59 11.87 15.80 14.11
N ASP A 60 11.93 15.28 15.34
CA ASP A 60 11.98 16.11 16.56
C ASP A 60 13.29 16.91 16.67
N LEU A 61 14.44 16.28 16.41
CA LEU A 61 15.74 16.96 16.38
C LEU A 61 15.81 18.01 15.27
N ASN A 62 15.30 17.69 14.07
CA ASN A 62 15.24 18.62 12.95
C ASN A 62 14.35 19.84 13.26
N ASN A 63 13.22 19.62 13.94
CA ASN A 63 12.35 20.71 14.39
C ASN A 63 13.03 21.62 15.42
N ALA A 64 13.87 21.07 16.31
CA ALA A 64 14.63 21.86 17.27
C ALA A 64 15.67 22.76 16.57
N ILE A 65 16.45 22.20 15.63
CA ILE A 65 17.46 22.96 14.86
C ILE A 65 16.81 24.07 14.03
N LEU A 66 15.68 23.78 13.35
CA LEU A 66 14.95 24.79 12.59
C LEU A 66 14.46 25.95 13.49
N LYS A 67 14.09 25.65 14.73
CA LYS A 67 13.64 26.64 15.71
C LYS A 67 14.77 27.52 16.23
N GLU A 68 15.96 26.95 16.44
CA GLU A 68 17.18 27.71 16.79
C GLU A 68 17.65 28.60 15.64
N ALA A 69 17.60 28.12 14.40
CA ALA A 69 18.04 28.89 13.23
C ALA A 69 17.11 30.05 12.85
N GLN A 70 15.88 30.08 13.37
CA GLN A 70 14.91 31.17 13.19
C GLN A 70 14.95 32.22 14.31
N GLN A 71 15.75 32.00 15.36
CA GLN A 71 16.03 32.99 16.41
C GLN A 71 17.23 33.87 16.04
#